data_AF-A0A0L8ALS0-F1
#
_entry.id   AF-A0A0L8ALS0-F1
#
_cell.length_a   1.000
_cell.length_b   1.000
_cell.length_c   1.000
_cell.angle_alpha   90.00
_cell.angle_beta   90.00
_cell.angle_gamma   90.00
#
_symmetry.space_group_name_H-M   'P 1'
#
loop_
_entity.id
_entity.type
_entity.pdbx_description
1 polymer ?
#
loop_
_entity_poly.entity_id
_entity_poly.type
_entity_poly.pdbx_seq_one_letter_code
_entity_poly.pdbx_strand_id
1 'polypeptide(L)'
;MKAFFTLLLSVLSVAHLNAQSSLPSSIKGNWFLVDGSNTLELRVSDNYMMYESDFWSFKDPSKKGKEWHVNLSQPGKARQIIIREVGDFLILEDGRII
;
A
#
# COMPACT_ATOMS: atom_id res chain seq x y z
N MET A 1 43.07 19.24 42.45
CA MET A 1 43.11 19.47 40.99
C MET A 1 42.44 18.29 40.30
N LYS A 2 41.67 18.55 39.24
CA LYS A 2 40.89 17.63 38.37
C LYS A 2 39.41 17.49 38.74
N ALA A 3 38.64 18.45 38.23
CA ALA A 3 37.21 18.33 38.01
C ALA A 3 36.96 17.33 36.88
N PHE A 4 36.01 16.41 37.07
CA PHE A 4 35.47 15.58 35.99
C PHE A 4 34.19 16.23 35.48
N PHE A 5 34.27 16.79 34.27
CA PHE A 5 33.15 17.35 33.54
C PHE A 5 32.51 16.20 32.76
N THR A 6 31.37 15.70 33.21
CA THR A 6 30.61 14.68 32.46
C THR A 6 29.61 15.40 31.56
N LEU A 7 29.91 15.41 30.26
CA LEU A 7 29.07 15.99 29.21
C LEU A 7 27.81 15.13 29.03
N LEU A 8 26.63 15.68 29.34
CA LEU A 8 25.35 15.00 29.08
C LEU A 8 25.05 15.10 27.58
N LEU A 9 25.17 13.98 26.87
CA LEU A 9 24.86 13.88 25.44
C LEU A 9 23.32 13.91 25.25
N SER A 10 22.80 14.95 24.62
CA SER A 10 21.37 15.06 24.28
C SER A 10 21.01 14.05 23.19
N VAL A 11 20.02 13.21 23.48
CA VAL A 11 19.45 12.29 22.50
C VAL A 11 18.56 13.09 21.55
N LEU A 12 19.03 13.33 20.32
CA LEU A 12 18.17 13.79 19.23
C LEU A 12 17.22 12.64 18.85
N SER A 13 15.98 12.67 19.34
CA SER A 13 14.92 11.84 18.78
C SER A 13 14.60 12.36 17.39
N VAL A 14 15.14 11.72 16.35
CA VAL A 14 14.73 11.95 14.97
C VAL A 14 13.31 11.41 14.84
N ALA A 15 12.32 12.30 14.88
CA ALA A 15 10.97 11.97 14.46
C ALA A 15 11.03 11.64 12.96
N HIS A 16 11.07 10.36 12.63
CA HIS A 16 10.81 9.91 11.27
C HIS A 16 9.35 10.27 10.96
N LEU A 17 9.14 11.41 10.29
CA LEU A 17 7.91 11.66 9.54
C LEU A 17 7.83 10.56 8.49
N ASN A 18 7.19 9.44 8.85
CA ASN A 18 6.77 8.44 7.89
C ASN A 18 5.77 9.14 6.98
N ALA A 19 6.23 9.59 5.82
CA ALA A 19 5.34 9.96 4.74
C ALA A 19 4.47 8.72 4.48
N GLN A 20 3.19 8.81 4.80
CA GLN A 20 2.21 7.77 4.52
C GLN A 20 2.31 7.50 3.01
N SER A 21 2.93 6.37 2.64
CA SER A 21 3.08 6.02 1.24
C SER A 21 1.67 5.83 0.71
N SER A 22 1.26 6.64 -0.26
CA SER A 22 -0.01 6.45 -0.95
C SER A 22 0.26 5.64 -2.22
N LEU A 23 -0.74 4.88 -2.66
CA LEU A 23 -0.67 4.27 -3.98
C LEU A 23 -0.55 5.37 -5.04
N PRO A 24 0.28 5.15 -6.09
CA PRO A 24 0.43 6.12 -7.16
C PRO A 24 -0.88 6.30 -7.92
N SER A 25 -1.07 7.47 -8.52
CA SER A 25 -2.28 7.77 -9.30
C SER A 25 -2.51 6.81 -10.46
N SER A 26 -1.45 6.19 -10.99
CA SER A 26 -1.51 5.17 -12.04
C SER A 26 -2.22 3.88 -11.62
N ILE A 27 -2.31 3.58 -10.31
CA ILE A 27 -3.04 2.43 -9.77
C ILE A 27 -4.47 2.83 -9.34
N LYS A 28 -4.74 4.13 -9.18
CA LYS A 28 -6.06 4.62 -8.76
C LYS A 28 -7.07 4.51 -9.90
N GLY A 29 -8.31 4.16 -9.55
CA GLY A 29 -9.38 4.01 -10.52
C GLY A 29 -10.13 2.68 -10.40
N ASN A 30 -10.82 2.32 -11.47
CA ASN A 30 -11.58 1.08 -11.61
C ASN A 30 -10.85 0.17 -12.59
N TRP A 31 -10.66 -1.09 -12.19
CA TRP A 31 -9.94 -2.10 -12.94
C TRP A 31 -10.84 -3.32 -13.14
N PHE A 32 -10.90 -3.79 -14.37
CA PHE A 32 -11.91 -4.75 -14.81
C PHE A 32 -11.22 -5.97 -15.39
N LEU A 33 -11.76 -7.16 -15.12
CA LEU A 33 -11.22 -8.39 -15.69
C LEU A 33 -11.17 -8.31 -17.22
N VAL A 34 -9.99 -8.61 -17.77
CA VAL A 34 -9.75 -8.64 -19.22
C VAL A 34 -10.10 -10.00 -19.86
N ASP A 35 -10.75 -10.89 -19.10
CA ASP A 35 -11.17 -12.23 -19.52
C ASP A 35 -12.44 -12.26 -20.38
N GLY A 36 -12.96 -11.08 -20.75
CA GLY A 36 -14.19 -10.91 -21.52
C GLY A 36 -15.45 -10.73 -20.67
N SER A 37 -15.40 -11.00 -19.36
CA SER A 37 -16.52 -10.72 -18.45
C SER A 37 -16.70 -9.23 -18.18
N ASN A 38 -15.61 -8.45 -18.25
CA ASN A 38 -15.57 -7.03 -17.88
C ASN A 38 -16.13 -6.77 -16.47
N THR A 39 -15.91 -7.71 -15.55
CA THR A 39 -16.33 -7.58 -14.15
C THR A 39 -15.37 -6.65 -13.42
N LEU A 40 -15.90 -5.70 -12.63
CA LEU A 40 -15.08 -4.83 -11.79
C LEU A 40 -14.41 -5.66 -10.68
N GLU A 41 -13.10 -5.82 -10.77
CA GLU A 41 -12.34 -6.64 -9.83
C GLU A 41 -11.74 -5.78 -8.72
N LEU A 42 -11.23 -4.60 -9.08
CA LEU A 42 -10.53 -3.72 -8.15
C LEU A 42 -10.95 -2.27 -8.36
N ARG A 43 -11.29 -1.58 -7.27
CA ARG A 43 -11.37 -0.11 -7.24
C ARG A 43 -10.37 0.41 -6.23
N VAL A 44 -9.54 1.36 -6.63
CA VAL A 44 -8.57 2.00 -5.73
C VAL A 44 -8.90 3.48 -5.61
N SER A 45 -9.22 3.91 -4.40
CA SER A 45 -9.44 5.31 -4.00
C SER A 45 -8.35 5.75 -3.02
N ASP A 46 -8.35 7.02 -2.61
CA ASP A 46 -7.44 7.55 -1.60
C ASP A 46 -7.67 6.94 -0.21
N ASN A 47 -8.93 6.59 0.09
CA ASN A 47 -9.36 6.23 1.45
C ASN A 47 -9.79 4.77 1.59
N TYR A 48 -10.09 4.10 0.48
CA TYR A 48 -10.61 2.74 0.50
C TYR A 48 -10.24 2.00 -0.79
N MET A 49 -10.31 0.68 -0.71
CA MET A 49 -10.18 -0.20 -1.85
C MET A 49 -11.40 -1.11 -1.93
N MET A 50 -11.93 -1.34 -3.12
CA MET A 50 -12.88 -2.43 -3.35
C MET A 50 -12.12 -3.57 -4.00
N TYR A 51 -12.24 -4.79 -3.49
CA TYR A 51 -11.59 -5.98 -4.03
C TYR A 51 -12.46 -7.21 -3.76
N GLU A 52 -12.66 -8.05 -4.78
CA GLU A 52 -13.59 -9.20 -4.74
C GLU A 52 -15.00 -8.80 -4.25
N SER A 53 -15.49 -7.64 -4.70
CA SER A 53 -16.78 -7.05 -4.31
C SER A 53 -16.91 -6.61 -2.84
N ASP A 54 -15.87 -6.74 -2.02
CA ASP A 54 -15.83 -6.25 -0.65
C ASP A 54 -15.14 -4.88 -0.57
N PHE A 55 -15.56 -4.04 0.40
CA PHE A 55 -14.90 -2.77 0.71
C PHE A 55 -13.88 -2.95 1.82
N TRP A 56 -12.67 -2.43 1.59
CA TRP A 56 -11.52 -2.58 2.48
C TRP A 56 -10.93 -1.23 2.83
N SER A 57 -10.53 -1.10 4.09
CA SER A 57 -9.57 -0.07 4.50
C SER A 57 -8.17 -0.55 4.19
N PHE A 58 -7.29 0.36 3.78
CA PHE A 58 -5.87 0.07 3.63
C PHE A 58 -5.05 1.26 4.12
N LYS A 59 -3.85 0.98 4.62
CA LYS A 59 -2.88 1.99 5.06
C LYS A 59 -1.48 1.49 4.74
N ASP A 60 -0.58 2.46 4.56
CA ASP A 60 0.85 2.22 4.39
C ASP A 60 1.22 1.12 3.37
N PRO A 61 0.69 1.18 2.12
CA PRO A 61 1.17 0.33 1.04
C PRO A 61 2.69 0.41 0.91
N SER A 62 3.32 -0.72 0.64
CA SER A 62 4.79 -0.79 0.53
C SER A 62 5.19 -1.22 -0.87
N LYS A 63 6.18 -0.53 -1.45
CA LYS A 63 6.73 -0.87 -2.75
C LYS A 63 7.95 -1.79 -2.60
N LYS A 64 7.95 -2.93 -3.28
CA LYS A 64 9.08 -3.85 -3.37
C LYS A 64 9.38 -4.12 -4.84
N GLY A 65 10.43 -3.50 -5.37
CA GLY A 65 10.73 -3.56 -6.80
C GLY A 65 9.60 -2.95 -7.64
N LYS A 66 8.93 -3.79 -8.44
CA LYS A 66 7.81 -3.39 -9.31
C LYS A 66 6.44 -3.67 -8.70
N GLU A 67 6.40 -4.17 -7.47
CA GLU A 67 5.19 -4.64 -6.81
C GLU A 67 4.80 -3.70 -5.67
N TRP A 68 3.51 -3.45 -5.54
CA TRP A 68 2.89 -2.79 -4.42
C TRP A 68 2.19 -3.82 -3.54
N HIS A 69 2.65 -3.95 -2.30
CA HIS A 69 2.02 -4.80 -1.31
C HIS A 69 1.07 -3.95 -0.48
N VAL A 70 -0.22 -4.30 -0.53
CA VAL A 70 -1.29 -3.55 0.13
C VAL A 70 -1.96 -4.44 1.16
N ASN A 71 -1.95 -4.02 2.42
CA ASN A 71 -2.65 -4.71 3.50
C ASN A 71 -4.06 -4.14 3.62
N LEU A 72 -5.04 -4.99 3.40
CA LEU A 72 -6.46 -4.72 3.46
C LEU A 72 -7.01 -5.17 4.81
N SER A 73 -7.88 -4.35 5.40
CA SER A 73 -8.56 -4.66 6.65
C SER A 73 -10.02 -4.23 6.63
N GLN A 74 -10.86 -5.06 7.24
CA GLN A 74 -12.26 -4.79 7.58
C GLN A 74 -12.58 -5.54 8.89
N PRO A 75 -13.70 -5.28 9.57
CA PRO A 75 -14.02 -5.95 10.84
C PRO A 75 -13.94 -7.49 10.72
N GLY A 76 -13.04 -8.10 11.49
CA GLY A 76 -12.87 -9.55 11.54
C GLY A 76 -12.14 -10.19 10.35
N LYS A 77 -11.65 -9.41 9.37
CA LYS A 77 -10.92 -9.93 8.21
C LYS A 77 -9.70 -9.07 7.88
N ALA A 78 -8.61 -9.72 7.51
CA ALA A 78 -7.43 -9.07 6.96
C ALA A 78 -6.97 -9.84 5.71
N ARG A 79 -6.43 -9.12 4.74
CA ARG A 79 -5.89 -9.70 3.51
C ARG A 79 -4.71 -8.87 3.04
N GLN A 80 -3.74 -9.51 2.39
CA GLN A 80 -2.72 -8.79 1.63
C GLN A 80 -2.96 -9.06 0.15
N ILE A 81 -2.85 -8.01 -0.67
CA ILE A 81 -2.83 -8.12 -2.12
C ILE A 81 -1.52 -7.57 -2.67
N ILE A 82 -1.12 -8.04 -3.84
CA ILE A 82 0.08 -7.59 -4.54
C ILE A 82 -0.35 -7.05 -5.90
N ILE A 83 -0.03 -5.79 -6.16
CA ILE A 83 -0.38 -5.10 -7.40
C ILE A 83 0.90 -4.82 -8.18
N ARG A 84 0.93 -5.20 -9.46
CA ARG A 84 2.03 -4.90 -10.38
C ARG A 84 1.50 -4.19 -11.62
N GLU A 85 2.09 -3.04 -11.95
CA GLU A 85 1.77 -2.26 -13.14
C GLU A 85 2.47 -2.86 -14.37
N VAL A 86 1.73 -3.15 -15.45
CA VAL A 86 2.26 -3.64 -16.73
C VAL A 86 1.56 -2.93 -17.89
N GLY A 87 2.19 -1.88 -18.42
CA GLY A 87 1.56 -1.03 -19.43
C GLY A 87 0.34 -0.34 -18.84
N ASP A 88 -0.81 -0.50 -19.50
CA ASP A 88 -2.10 0.04 -19.07
C ASP A 88 -2.92 -0.96 -18.22
N PHE A 89 -2.31 -2.07 -17.78
CA PHE A 89 -2.96 -3.11 -16.99
C PHE A 89 -2.35 -3.23 -15.60
N LEU A 90 -3.13 -3.78 -14.66
CA LEU A 90 -2.58 -4.29 -13.41
C LEU A 90 -2.61 -5.81 -13.40
N ILE A 91 -1.62 -6.39 -12.71
CA ILE A 91 -1.57 -7.82 -12.41
C ILE A 91 -1.65 -8.00 -10.89
N LEU A 92 -2.60 -8.81 -10.45
CA LEU A 92 -2.81 -9.19 -9.04
C LEU A 92 -1.91 -10.36 -8.62
N GLU A 93 -1.88 -10.67 -7.33
CA GLU A 93 -1.02 -11.72 -6.74
C GLU A 93 -1.24 -13.12 -7.33
N ASP A 94 -2.45 -13.41 -7.80
CA ASP A 94 -2.85 -14.70 -8.39
C ASP A 94 -2.65 -14.75 -9.91
N GLY A 95 -2.04 -13.71 -10.49
CA GLY A 95 -1.76 -13.62 -11.92
C GLY A 95 -2.94 -13.10 -12.74
N ARG A 96 -4.09 -12.77 -12.13
CA ARG A 96 -5.19 -12.12 -12.84
C ARG A 96 -4.76 -10.77 -13.38
N ILE A 97 -5.18 -10.49 -14.61
CA ILE A 97 -4.95 -9.23 -15.32
C ILE A 97 -6.26 -8.43 -15.28
N ILE A 98 -6.17 -7.18 -14.85
CA ILE A 98 -7.31 -6.26 -14.63
C ILE A 98 -7.01 -4.87 -15.17
#